data_AF-A0A2D5FBT3-F1
#
_entry.id   AF-A0A2D5FBT3-F1
#
_cell.length_a   1.000
_cell.length_b   1.000
_cell.length_c   1.000
_cell.angle_alpha   90.00
_cell.angle_beta   90.00
_cell.angle_gamma   90.00
#
_symmetry.space_group_name_H-M   'P 1'
#
loop_
_entity.id
_entity.type
_entity.pdbx_description
1 polymer ?
#
loop_
_entity_poly.entity_id
_entity_poly.type
_entity_poly.pdbx_seq_one_letter_code
_entity_poly.pdbx_strand_id
1 'polypeptide(L)' 'MTKTPISTLIEEGAPLTPSDWNEEKERQRLERLEQVRQRCARENSESPLWRARVERNPDYWKTFSLGGIK' A
#
# COMPACT_ATOMS: atom_id res chain seq x y z
N MET A 1 -7.04 19.00 1.14
CA MET A 1 -6.02 17.97 0.83
C MET A 1 -6.13 17.62 -0.64
N THR A 2 -5.22 18.12 -1.45
CA THR A 2 -5.16 17.82 -2.89
C THR A 2 -4.73 16.36 -3.06
N LYS A 3 -5.67 15.50 -3.47
CA LYS A 3 -5.34 14.15 -3.94
C LYS A 3 -4.66 14.32 -5.29
N THR A 4 -3.33 14.41 -5.30
CA THR A 4 -2.57 14.36 -6.54
C THR A 4 -2.91 13.03 -7.22
N PRO A 5 -3.42 13.03 -8.46
CA PRO A 5 -3.68 11.80 -9.16
C PRO A 5 -2.35 11.04 -9.34
N ILE A 6 -2.40 9.71 -9.24
CA ILE A 6 -1.21 8.86 -9.32
C ILE A 6 -0.49 9.04 -10.66
N SER A 7 -1.24 9.37 -11.72
CA SER A 7 -0.71 9.76 -13.02
C SER A 7 0.24 10.96 -12.97
N THR A 8 0.14 11.84 -11.97
CA THR A 8 1.05 12.98 -11.79
C THR A 8 2.33 12.61 -11.03
N LEU A 9 2.35 11.48 -10.31
CA LEU A 9 3.54 10.98 -9.60
C LEU A 9 4.41 10.07 -10.46
N ILE A 10 3.88 9.63 -11.61
CA ILE A 10 4.55 8.76 -12.56
C ILE A 10 4.74 9.60 -13.83
N GLU A 11 5.86 10.32 -13.90
CA GLU A 11 6.28 10.89 -15.19
C GLU A 11 6.46 9.73 -16.17
N GLU A 12 5.67 9.73 -17.26
CA GLU A 12 5.88 8.82 -18.38
C GLU A 12 7.35 8.95 -18.85
N GLY A 13 8.15 7.92 -18.61
CA GLY A 13 9.59 7.92 -18.90
C GLY A 13 10.53 7.83 -17.69
N ALA A 14 10.01 7.84 -16.45
CA ALA A 14 10.85 7.54 -15.29
C ALA A 14 11.38 6.09 -15.35
N PRO A 15 12.69 5.84 -15.15
CA PRO A 15 13.32 4.53 -15.36
C PRO A 15 12.81 3.42 -14.42
N LEU A 16 12.03 3.77 -13.40
CA LEU A 16 11.40 2.84 -12.45
C LEU A 16 9.94 2.54 -12.76
N THR A 17 9.33 3.22 -13.75
CA THR A 17 7.97 2.91 -14.18
C THR A 17 8.01 1.60 -14.98
N PRO A 18 7.25 0.57 -14.57
CA PRO A 18 7.17 -0.66 -15.34
C PRO A 18 6.76 -0.37 -16.79
N SER A 19 7.40 -1.02 -17.75
CA SER A 19 7.10 -0.84 -19.18
C SER A 19 5.67 -1.23 -19.56
N ASP A 20 5.00 -2.00 -18.70
CA ASP A 20 3.62 -2.45 -18.84
C ASP A 20 2.65 -1.76 -17.86
N TRP A 21 3.09 -0.65 -17.25
CA TRP A 21 2.27 0.13 -16.32
C TRP A 21 1.02 0.66 -17.01
N ASN A 22 -0.11 0.52 -16.34
CA ASN A 22 -1.39 1.08 -16.73
C ASN A 22 -2.15 1.46 -15.45
N GLU A 23 -2.88 2.57 -15.49
CA GLU A 23 -3.73 3.05 -14.40
C GLU A 23 -4.68 1.95 -13.86
N GLU A 24 -5.23 1.12 -14.75
CA GLU A 24 -6.08 -0.02 -14.35
C GLU A 24 -5.31 -1.04 -13.50
N LYS A 25 -4.09 -1.40 -13.92
CA LYS A 25 -3.24 -2.34 -13.18
C LYS A 25 -2.80 -1.77 -11.83
N GLU A 26 -2.49 -0.47 -11.79
CA GLU A 26 -2.14 0.19 -10.53
C GLU A 26 -3.33 0.24 -9.57
N ARG A 27 -4.54 0.51 -10.08
CA ARG A 27 -5.76 0.45 -9.27
C ARG A 27 -5.99 -0.96 -8.68
N GLN A 28 -5.89 -1.99 -9.52
CA GLN A 28 -6.02 -3.39 -9.07
C GLN A 28 -4.95 -3.78 -8.05
N ARG A 29 -3.71 -3.30 -8.24
CA ARG A 29 -2.61 -3.50 -7.29
C ARG A 29 -2.92 -2.84 -5.95
N LEU A 30 -3.38 -1.60 -5.94
CA LEU A 30 -3.75 -0.87 -4.72
C LEU A 30 -4.91 -1.53 -3.99
N GLU A 31 -5.93 -1.99 -4.73
CA GLU A 31 -7.06 -2.73 -4.15
C GLU A 31 -6.60 -4.03 -3.49
N ARG A 32 -5.74 -4.80 -4.16
CA ARG A 32 -5.16 -6.02 -3.59
C ARG A 32 -4.34 -5.73 -2.33
N LEU A 33 -3.53 -4.68 -2.34
CA LEU A 33 -2.75 -4.27 -1.17
C LEU A 33 -3.66 -3.91 0.01
N GLU A 34 -4.78 -3.23 -0.25
CA GLU A 34 -5.75 -2.88 0.78
C GLU A 34 -6.42 -4.14 1.38
N GLN A 35 -6.83 -5.09 0.55
CA GLN A 35 -7.38 -6.37 1.02
C GLN A 35 -6.38 -7.14 1.91
N VAL A 36 -5.12 -7.18 1.51
CA VAL A 36 -4.04 -7.80 2.29
C VAL A 36 -3.84 -7.08 3.62
N ARG A 37 -3.84 -5.75 3.64
CA ARG A 37 -3.73 -4.97 4.88
C ARG A 37 -4.87 -5.25 5.83
N GLN A 38 -6.10 -5.27 5.35
CA GLN A 38 -7.27 -5.58 6.17
C GLN A 38 -7.18 -7.00 6.76
N ARG A 39 -6.72 -7.96 5.95
CA ARG A 39 -6.50 -9.34 6.43
C ARG A 39 -5.42 -9.40 7.50
N CYS A 40 -4.26 -8.78 7.28
CA CYS A 40 -3.19 -8.74 8.27
C CYS A 40 -3.62 -8.03 9.55
N ALA A 41 -4.36 -6.92 9.45
CA ALA A 41 -4.91 -6.21 10.59
C ALA A 41 -5.87 -7.08 11.40
N ARG A 42 -6.75 -7.84 10.72
CA ARG A 42 -7.66 -8.77 11.38
C ARG A 42 -6.93 -9.94 12.04
N GLU A 43 -5.97 -10.55 11.35
CA GLU A 43 -5.24 -11.71 11.88
C GLU A 43 -4.25 -11.34 13.00
N ASN A 44 -3.73 -10.10 13.00
CA ASN A 44 -2.72 -9.64 13.95
C ASN A 44 -3.25 -8.61 14.96
N SER A 45 -4.55 -8.28 14.96
CA SER A 45 -5.15 -7.33 15.90
C SER A 45 -4.94 -7.74 17.36
N GLU A 46 -4.88 -9.04 17.62
CA GLU A 46 -4.64 -9.60 18.94
C GLU A 46 -3.15 -9.71 19.29
N SER A 47 -2.25 -9.54 18.33
CA SER A 47 -0.81 -9.61 18.57
C SER A 47 -0.31 -8.37 19.31
N PRO A 48 0.38 -8.51 20.46
CA PRO A 48 0.91 -7.38 21.22
C PRO A 48 1.86 -6.48 20.42
N LEU A 49 2.66 -7.08 19.53
CA LEU A 49 3.63 -6.36 18.71
C LEU A 49 2.94 -5.43 17.70
N TRP A 50 1.88 -5.91 17.05
CA TRP A 50 1.15 -5.11 16.07
C TRP A 50 0.27 -4.06 16.75
N ARG A 51 -0.31 -4.37 17.91
CA ARG A 51 -0.98 -3.37 18.75
C ARG A 51 -0.06 -2.21 19.13
N ALA A 52 1.14 -2.51 19.63
CA ALA A 52 2.12 -1.47 19.98
C ALA A 52 2.54 -0.63 18.76
N ARG A 53 2.60 -1.22 17.55
CA ARG A 53 2.88 -0.48 16.31
C ARG A 53 1.74 0.44 15.89
N VAL A 54 0.49 -0.01 16.01
CA VAL A 54 -0.70 0.80 15.71
C VAL A 54 -0.91 1.91 16.74
N GLU A 55 -0.66 1.63 18.03
CA GLU A 55 -0.69 2.65 19.08
C GLU A 55 0.38 3.73 18.84
N ARG A 56 1.59 3.33 18.43
CA ARG A 56 2.66 4.27 18.07
C ARG A 56 2.38 5.03 16.77
N ASN A 57 1.69 4.41 15.82
CA ASN A 57 1.34 4.99 14.54
C ASN A 57 -0.06 4.52 14.09
N PRO A 58 -1.11 5.32 14.32
CA PRO A 58 -2.48 4.97 13.92
C PRO A 58 -2.64 4.73 12.42
N ASP A 59 -1.77 5.34 11.60
CA ASP A 59 -1.76 5.20 10.15
C ASP A 59 -0.86 4.06 9.66
N TYR A 60 -0.30 3.25 10.56
CA TYR A 60 0.65 2.18 10.24
C TYR A 60 0.15 1.25 9.15
N TRP A 61 -1.13 0.84 9.19
CA TRP A 61 -1.72 -0.04 8.18
C TRP A 61 -1.83 0.60 6.80
N LYS A 62 -1.98 1.93 6.71
CA LYS A 62 -2.05 2.65 5.42
C LYS A 62 -0.70 2.62 4.69
N THR A 63 0.39 2.58 5.44
CA THR A 63 1.75 2.49 4.90
C THR A 63 2.31 1.07 4.94
N PHE A 64 1.57 0.12 5.50
CA PHE A 64 2.02 -1.25 5.62
C PHE A 64 2.17 -1.87 4.24
N SER A 65 3.36 -2.41 4.00
CA SER A 65 3.70 -3.21 2.85
C SER A 65 4.30 -4.50 3.38
N LEU A 66 3.70 -5.63 3.02
CA LEU A 66 4.41 -6.90 3.04
C LEU A 66 5.50 -6.74 1.98
N GLY A 67 6.72 -6.38 2.41
CA GLY A 67 7.86 -6.18 1.51
C GLY A 67 7.83 -7.26 0.43
N GLY A 68 7.80 -6.82 -0.83
CA GLY A 68 7.33 -7.61 -1.96
C GLY A 68 7.81 -9.05 -1.91
N ILE A 69 6.86 -9.98 -1.90
CA ILE A 69 7.14 -11.36 -2.29
C ILE A 69 7.65 -11.26 -3.73
N LYS A 70 8.96 -11.43 -3.90
CA LYS A 70 9.59 -11.66 -5.20
C LYS A 70 9.14 -13.00 -5.74
#